data_AF-A0A925Z171-F1
#
_entry.id   AF-A0A925Z171-F1
#
_cell.length_a   1.000
_cell.length_b   1.000
_cell.length_c   1.000
_cell.angle_alpha   90.00
_cell.angle_beta   90.00
_cell.angle_gamma   90.00
#
_symmetry.space_group_name_H-M   'P 1'
#
loop_
_entity.id
_entity.type
_entity.pdbx_description
1 polymer ?
#
loop_
_entity_poly.entity_id
_entity_poly.type
_entity_poly.pdbx_seq_one_letter_code
_entity_poly.pdbx_strand_id
1 'polypeptide(L)'
;MQKDIFTTYCFLLIFNFSFSQTPQFITPIQGTHLEDYYLVNYVDWDFTGILDYKCGNKTYDGHQGTDFVIRNFAQMDAGVNVFAADTGIVTFVLDTLFDRNKTAISGGFGNYICIK
;
A
#
# COMPACT_ATOMS: atom_id res chain seq x y z
N MET A 1 -63.09 -17.90 35.67
CA MET A 1 -62.69 -17.81 34.25
C MET A 1 -61.63 -16.72 34.16
N GLN A 2 -60.39 -17.09 34.45
CA GLN A 2 -59.25 -16.18 34.60
C GLN A 2 -58.49 -16.21 33.27
N LYS A 3 -58.37 -15.05 32.61
CA LYS A 3 -57.69 -14.93 31.32
C LYS A 3 -56.24 -14.61 31.59
N ASP A 4 -55.39 -15.61 31.50
CA ASP A 4 -53.94 -15.44 31.60
C ASP A 4 -53.44 -14.77 30.31
N ILE A 5 -53.05 -13.50 30.45
CA ILE A 5 -52.43 -12.70 29.40
C ILE A 5 -50.95 -13.06 29.39
N PHE A 6 -50.52 -13.84 28.40
CA PHE A 6 -49.11 -14.05 28.12
C PHE A 6 -48.52 -12.77 27.51
N THR A 7 -47.88 -11.95 28.33
CA THR A 7 -47.03 -10.85 27.87
C THR A 7 -45.69 -11.42 27.42
N THR A 8 -45.51 -11.63 26.12
CA THR A 8 -44.22 -12.00 25.54
C THR A 8 -43.32 -10.76 25.50
N TYR A 9 -42.28 -10.74 26.33
CA TYR A 9 -41.19 -9.76 26.22
C TYR A 9 -40.24 -10.18 25.10
N CYS A 10 -40.12 -9.36 24.06
CA CYS A 10 -39.09 -9.52 23.04
C CYS A 10 -37.84 -8.76 23.49
N PHE A 11 -36.81 -9.48 23.95
CA PHE A 11 -35.50 -8.91 24.23
C PHE A 11 -34.81 -8.60 22.89
N LEU A 12 -34.72 -7.31 22.52
CA LEU A 12 -33.86 -6.90 21.40
C LEU A 12 -32.41 -6.96 21.87
N LEU A 13 -31.67 -7.99 21.44
CA LEU A 13 -30.22 -8.06 21.57
C LEU A 13 -29.61 -7.01 20.63
N ILE A 14 -29.12 -5.90 21.19
CA ILE A 14 -28.32 -4.92 20.45
C ILE A 14 -26.93 -5.54 20.24
N PHE A 15 -26.70 -6.15 19.08
CA PHE A 15 -25.37 -6.57 18.68
C PHE A 15 -24.57 -5.32 18.25
N ASN A 16 -23.56 -4.95 19.04
CA ASN A 16 -22.58 -3.94 18.64
C ASN A 16 -21.68 -4.56 17.56
N PHE A 17 -22.01 -4.36 16.28
CA PHE A 17 -21.11 -4.67 15.19
C PHE A 17 -20.00 -3.62 15.14
N SER A 18 -18.76 -4.04 15.42
CA SER A 18 -17.58 -3.25 15.10
C SER A 18 -17.26 -3.48 13.63
N PHE A 19 -17.45 -2.47 12.79
CA PHE A 19 -16.94 -2.50 11.43
C PHE A 19 -15.44 -2.21 11.50
N SER A 20 -14.61 -3.19 11.09
CA SER A 20 -13.21 -2.91 10.80
C SER A 20 -13.15 -2.12 9.51
N GLN A 21 -12.73 -0.86 9.57
CA GLN A 21 -12.53 -0.06 8.37
C GLN A 21 -11.24 -0.56 7.70
N THR A 22 -11.35 -1.02 6.46
CA THR A 22 -10.16 -1.32 5.66
C THR A 22 -9.34 -0.05 5.51
N PRO A 23 -8.03 -0.05 5.83
CA PRO A 23 -7.17 1.09 5.57
C PRO A 23 -7.30 1.53 4.11
N GLN A 24 -7.57 2.82 3.90
CA GLN A 24 -7.70 3.40 2.56
C GLN A 24 -6.42 4.17 2.27
N PHE A 25 -5.56 3.57 1.46
CA PHE A 25 -4.37 4.25 0.96
C PHE A 25 -4.68 5.03 -0.31
N ILE A 26 -4.07 6.21 -0.46
CA ILE A 26 -3.99 6.90 -1.75
C ILE A 26 -2.84 6.31 -2.58
N THR A 27 -2.87 6.56 -3.89
CA THR A 27 -1.72 6.27 -4.76
C THR A 27 -0.53 7.15 -4.34
N PRO A 28 0.64 6.58 -4.01
CA PRO A 28 1.77 7.32 -3.45
C PRO A 28 2.62 8.06 -4.50
N ILE A 29 2.17 8.14 -5.76
CA ILE A 29 2.89 8.80 -6.85
C ILE A 29 1.90 9.59 -7.71
N GLN A 30 2.34 10.75 -8.19
CA GLN A 30 1.59 11.55 -9.15
C GLN A 30 1.41 10.84 -10.50
N GLY A 31 0.21 10.97 -11.06
CA GLY A 31 -0.11 10.59 -12.43
C GLY A 31 -1.14 9.46 -12.53
N THR A 32 -1.31 8.93 -13.73
CA THR A 32 -2.23 7.84 -14.06
C THR A 32 -1.45 6.54 -14.32
N HIS A 33 -1.90 5.45 -13.70
CA HIS A 33 -1.30 4.13 -13.94
C HIS A 33 -1.42 3.73 -15.41
N LEU A 34 -0.34 3.17 -15.98
CA LEU A 34 -0.16 2.80 -17.38
C LEU A 34 0.06 3.98 -18.35
N GLU A 35 -0.01 5.21 -17.88
CA GLU A 35 0.26 6.42 -18.66
C GLU A 35 1.54 7.12 -18.17
N ASP A 36 1.56 7.50 -16.90
CA ASP A 36 2.65 8.26 -16.28
C ASP A 36 3.59 7.35 -15.46
N TYR A 37 3.06 6.27 -14.88
CA TYR A 37 3.83 5.31 -14.10
C TYR A 37 3.34 3.88 -14.31
N TYR A 38 4.20 2.92 -13.98
CA TYR A 38 3.94 1.49 -14.09
C TYR A 38 4.27 0.79 -12.79
N LEU A 39 3.46 -0.19 -12.42
CA LEU A 39 3.77 -1.09 -11.31
C LEU A 39 4.64 -2.22 -11.88
N VAL A 40 5.84 -2.47 -11.34
CA VAL A 40 6.74 -3.53 -11.84
C VAL A 40 6.90 -4.72 -10.90
N ASN A 41 6.79 -4.52 -9.58
CA ASN A 41 6.70 -5.61 -8.59
C ASN A 41 5.69 -5.28 -7.49
N TYR A 42 5.08 -6.32 -6.91
CA TYR A 42 4.21 -6.26 -5.74
C TYR A 42 4.89 -6.93 -4.54
N VAL A 43 4.32 -6.77 -3.34
CA VAL A 43 4.78 -7.47 -2.14
C VAL A 43 4.75 -8.97 -2.38
N ASP A 44 5.83 -9.65 -2.02
CA ASP A 44 5.84 -11.10 -1.87
C ASP A 44 5.13 -11.48 -0.57
N TRP A 45 3.97 -12.11 -0.69
CA TRP A 45 3.14 -12.48 0.44
C TRP A 45 3.29 -13.95 0.84
N ASP A 46 3.95 -14.76 0.02
CA ASP A 46 4.18 -16.17 0.34
C ASP A 46 5.48 -16.35 1.14
N PHE A 47 5.50 -17.34 2.04
CA PHE A 47 6.67 -17.69 2.85
C PHE A 47 7.37 -18.97 2.36
N THR A 48 6.73 -19.69 1.45
CA THR A 48 7.15 -20.99 0.89
C THR A 48 7.34 -20.94 -0.62
N GLY A 49 6.69 -19.99 -1.28
CA GLY A 49 6.85 -19.65 -2.68
C GLY A 49 7.20 -18.18 -2.85
N ILE A 50 6.99 -17.67 -4.07
CA ILE A 50 7.18 -16.27 -4.44
C ILE A 50 5.91 -15.84 -5.17
N LEU A 51 5.01 -15.14 -4.49
CA LEU A 51 3.69 -14.80 -5.02
C LEU A 51 3.28 -13.37 -4.70
N ASP A 52 2.68 -12.70 -5.69
CA ASP A 52 2.00 -11.43 -5.47
C ASP A 52 0.60 -11.64 -4.85
N TYR A 53 -0.08 -10.53 -4.50
CA TYR A 53 -1.41 -10.55 -3.88
C TYR A 53 -2.52 -11.20 -4.74
N LYS A 54 -2.27 -11.45 -6.03
CA LYS A 54 -3.18 -12.16 -6.96
C LYS A 54 -2.75 -13.61 -7.18
N CYS A 55 -1.85 -14.14 -6.35
CA CYS A 55 -1.19 -15.43 -6.56
C CYS A 55 -0.47 -15.51 -7.92
N GLY A 56 -0.03 -14.38 -8.45
CA GLY A 56 0.77 -14.26 -9.66
C GLY A 56 2.27 -14.21 -9.36
N ASN A 57 3.07 -14.03 -10.41
CA ASN A 57 4.53 -14.01 -10.34
C ASN A 57 5.13 -12.60 -10.46
N LYS A 58 4.35 -11.54 -10.26
CA LYS A 58 4.80 -10.16 -10.46
C LYS A 58 5.41 -9.60 -9.16
N THR A 59 6.43 -10.30 -8.68
CA THR A 59 7.18 -10.04 -7.45
C THR A 59 8.54 -10.78 -7.52
N TYR A 60 9.35 -10.70 -6.48
CA TYR A 60 10.58 -11.47 -6.29
C TYR A 60 10.74 -11.86 -4.82
N ASP A 61 11.60 -12.86 -4.55
CA ASP A 61 11.80 -13.46 -3.22
C ASP A 61 12.04 -12.40 -2.13
N GLY A 62 11.16 -12.37 -1.13
CA GLY A 62 11.27 -11.50 0.04
C GLY A 62 10.97 -10.04 -0.25
N HIS A 63 10.33 -9.70 -1.37
CA HIS A 63 9.98 -8.32 -1.69
C HIS A 63 8.96 -7.74 -0.71
N GLN A 64 9.32 -6.67 0.01
CA GLN A 64 8.50 -6.11 1.08
C GLN A 64 7.67 -4.88 0.66
N GLY A 65 7.65 -4.53 -0.62
CA GLY A 65 7.09 -3.27 -1.11
C GLY A 65 6.32 -3.42 -2.41
N THR A 66 5.91 -2.29 -2.99
CA THR A 66 5.36 -2.21 -4.34
C THR A 66 6.20 -1.22 -5.13
N ASP A 67 6.68 -1.64 -6.30
CA ASP A 67 7.59 -0.85 -7.12
C ASP A 67 6.82 -0.08 -8.18
N PHE A 68 6.92 1.25 -8.10
CA PHE A 68 6.43 2.20 -9.09
C PHE A 68 7.60 2.70 -9.92
N VAL A 69 7.49 2.64 -11.25
CA VAL A 69 8.51 3.18 -12.17
C VAL A 69 7.91 4.20 -13.11
N ILE A 70 8.66 5.26 -13.36
CA ILE A 70 8.35 6.30 -14.34
C ILE A 70 9.03 5.96 -15.68
N ARG A 71 8.61 6.61 -16.76
CA ARG A 71 8.95 6.18 -18.13
C ARG A 71 10.43 6.32 -18.46
N ASN A 72 11.07 7.39 -18.03
CA ASN A 72 12.45 7.72 -18.41
C ASN A 72 13.05 8.84 -17.53
N PHE A 73 14.34 9.14 -17.75
CA PHE A 73 15.04 10.22 -17.05
C PHE A 73 14.52 11.62 -17.36
N ALA A 74 13.91 11.88 -18.53
CA ALA A 74 13.36 13.20 -18.80
C ALA A 74 12.15 13.49 -17.90
N GLN A 75 11.32 12.48 -17.61
CA GLN A 75 10.24 12.60 -16.63
C GLN A 75 10.78 12.75 -15.19
N MET A 76 11.87 12.05 -14.86
CA MET A 76 12.56 12.22 -13.57
C MET A 76 13.05 13.66 -13.39
N ASP A 77 13.68 14.23 -14.42
CA ASP A 77 14.23 15.59 -14.40
C ASP A 77 13.14 16.67 -14.32
N ALA A 78 11.97 16.40 -14.89
CA ALA A 78 10.80 17.29 -14.77
C ALA A 78 10.21 17.30 -13.34
N GLY A 79 10.57 16.30 -12.51
CA GLY A 79 10.03 16.09 -11.18
C GLY A 79 8.73 15.31 -11.21
N VAL A 80 8.60 14.37 -10.27
CA VAL A 80 7.37 13.61 -10.02
C VAL A 80 7.08 13.64 -8.54
N ASN A 81 5.90 14.13 -8.16
CA ASN A 81 5.52 14.19 -6.76
C ASN A 81 5.26 12.79 -6.21
N VAL A 82 5.81 12.51 -5.03
CA VAL A 82 5.55 11.32 -4.23
C VAL A 82 4.73 11.75 -3.02
N PHE A 83 3.67 11.01 -2.74
CA PHE A 83 2.72 11.30 -1.67
C PHE A 83 2.82 10.26 -0.55
N ALA A 84 2.59 10.69 0.69
CA ALA A 84 2.35 9.74 1.78
C ALA A 84 1.06 8.96 1.48
N ALA A 85 1.14 7.64 1.47
CA ALA A 85 0.00 6.79 1.13
C ALA A 85 -1.17 6.92 2.14
N ASP A 86 -0.85 7.32 3.37
CA ASP A 86 -1.79 7.65 4.44
C ASP A 86 -1.14 8.67 5.39
N THR A 87 -1.91 9.20 6.33
CA THR A 87 -1.41 10.00 7.45
C THR A 87 -0.44 9.20 8.31
N GLY A 88 0.60 9.87 8.82
CA GLY A 88 1.60 9.27 9.70
C GLY A 88 2.69 10.25 10.10
N ILE A 89 3.68 9.76 10.85
CA ILE A 89 4.81 10.54 11.35
C ILE A 89 6.06 10.19 10.55
N VAL A 90 6.71 11.21 9.99
CA VAL A 90 8.04 11.02 9.38
C VAL A 90 9.04 10.67 10.46
N THR A 91 9.62 9.48 10.38
CA THR A 91 10.64 9.00 11.32
C THR A 91 12.06 9.03 10.78
N PHE A 92 12.21 9.14 9.46
CA PHE A 92 13.52 9.17 8.80
C PHE A 92 13.42 9.81 7.42
N VAL A 93 14.49 10.50 7.01
CA VAL A 93 14.65 11.09 5.68
C VAL A 93 16.09 10.89 5.21
N LEU A 94 16.27 10.44 3.97
CA LEU A 94 17.53 10.44 3.25
C LEU A 94 17.33 11.09 1.88
N ASP A 95 18.00 12.22 1.66
CA ASP A 95 17.93 13.02 0.44
C ASP A 95 19.33 13.52 0.02
N THR A 96 20.29 12.59 -0.05
CA THR A 96 21.69 12.89 -0.39
C THR A 96 22.26 11.99 -1.47
N LEU A 97 21.43 11.10 -2.01
CA LEU A 97 21.79 10.13 -3.04
C LEU A 97 21.36 10.65 -4.40
N PHE A 98 21.97 10.12 -5.46
CA PHE A 98 21.61 10.50 -6.82
C PHE A 98 20.36 9.74 -7.28
N ASP A 99 19.37 10.46 -7.82
CA ASP A 99 18.16 9.82 -8.39
C ASP A 99 18.47 8.99 -9.64
N ARG A 100 19.43 9.45 -10.45
CA ARG A 100 19.81 8.76 -11.69
C ARG A 100 20.81 7.64 -11.43
N ASN A 101 20.30 6.42 -11.30
CA ASN A 101 21.15 5.24 -11.43
C ASN A 101 21.39 4.91 -12.92
N LYS A 102 22.63 5.13 -13.40
CA LYS A 102 23.03 4.89 -14.79
C LYS A 102 23.80 3.57 -14.97
N THR A 103 24.00 2.80 -13.91
CA THR A 103 24.83 1.60 -13.90
C THR A 103 24.14 0.47 -13.16
N ALA A 104 24.11 -0.73 -13.75
CA ALA A 104 23.41 -1.88 -13.17
C ALA A 104 24.16 -2.57 -12.02
N ILE A 105 25.11 -1.91 -11.35
CA ILE A 105 26.02 -2.56 -10.40
C ILE A 105 25.81 -1.97 -9.02
N SER A 106 25.39 -2.84 -8.08
CA SER A 106 25.14 -2.59 -6.66
C SER A 106 23.89 -1.74 -6.36
N GLY A 107 22.77 -2.43 -6.10
CA GLY A 107 21.53 -1.87 -5.59
C GLY A 107 21.70 -1.31 -4.19
N GLY A 108 21.98 0.00 -4.11
CA GLY A 108 21.70 0.78 -2.92
C GLY A 108 20.26 1.29 -2.95
N PHE A 109 19.72 1.64 -1.78
CA PHE A 109 18.49 2.43 -1.74
C PHE A 109 18.75 3.81 -2.38
N GLY A 110 17.78 4.34 -3.13
CA GLY A 110 17.79 5.75 -3.54
C GLY A 110 17.47 6.67 -2.37
N ASN A 111 17.11 7.92 -2.64
CA ASN A 111 16.53 8.79 -1.61
C ASN A 111 15.22 8.17 -1.08
N TYR A 112 14.93 8.34 0.22
CA TYR A 112 13.70 7.80 0.81
C TYR A 112 13.25 8.53 2.08
N ILE A 113 11.96 8.39 2.38
CA ILE A 113 11.31 8.86 3.60
C ILE A 113 10.65 7.66 4.28
N CYS A 114 10.81 7.50 5.58
CA CYS A 114 10.08 6.52 6.37
C CYS A 114 8.96 7.19 7.17
N ILE A 115 7.76 6.61 7.10
CA ILE A 115 6.56 7.08 7.80
C ILE A 115 6.04 5.93 8.70
N LYS A 116 5.60 6.25 9.93
CA LYS A 116 4.99 5.32 10.89
C LYS A 116 3.69 5.84 11.47
#